data_AF-A0A534KZC7-F1
#
_entry.id   AF-A0A534KZC7-F1
#
_cell.length_a   1.000
_cell.length_b   1.000
_cell.length_c   1.000
_cell.angle_alpha   90.00
_cell.angle_beta   90.00
_cell.angle_gamma   90.00
#
_symmetry.space_group_name_H-M   'P 1'
#
loop_
_entity.id
_entity.type
_entity.pdbx_description
1 polymer ?
#
loop_
_entity_poly.entity_id
_entity_poly.type
_entity_poly.pdbx_seq_one_letter_code
_entity_poly.pdbx_strand_id
1 'polypeptide(L)'
;MPMIDVYAPANLFPAGTDGVLGKELTMAVLRAEGVTSPGPFHLNNTAAFIHRMDPHAVHTAATDSARTVRVQVITPPAALTREGQRRLVKEVTEIVTEGGWGLAGTAFGREEFAALAAKAAAARAK
;
A
#
# COMPACT_ATOMS: atom_id res chain seq x y z
N MET A 1 16.34 8.52 -1.81
CA MET A 1 15.60 8.10 -3.00
C MET A 1 14.60 7.06 -2.56
N PRO A 2 13.30 7.37 -2.59
CA PRO A 2 12.28 6.42 -2.18
C PRO A 2 12.03 5.37 -3.26
N MET A 3 11.97 4.10 -2.86
CA MET A 3 11.68 2.97 -3.74
C MET A 3 10.42 2.26 -3.24
N ILE A 4 9.46 2.06 -4.14
CA ILE A 4 8.18 1.41 -3.85
C ILE A 4 8.12 0.10 -4.63
N ASP A 5 7.94 -1.03 -3.96
CA ASP A 5 7.60 -2.30 -4.58
C ASP A 5 6.15 -2.66 -4.28
N VAL A 6 5.37 -2.94 -5.32
CA VAL A 6 3.99 -3.41 -5.21
C VAL A 6 3.95 -4.86 -5.69
N TYR A 7 3.51 -5.78 -4.83
CA TYR A 7 3.26 -7.16 -5.19
C TYR A 7 1.76 -7.43 -5.12
N ALA A 8 1.18 -7.88 -6.22
CA ALA A 8 -0.24 -8.20 -6.32
C ALA A 8 -0.48 -9.37 -7.28
N PRO A 9 -1.52 -10.19 -7.05
CA PRO A 9 -2.00 -11.16 -8.04
C PRO A 9 -2.27 -10.45 -9.38
N ALA A 10 -1.87 -11.07 -10.49
CA ALA A 10 -1.98 -10.48 -11.83
C ALA A 10 -3.42 -10.14 -12.21
N ASN A 11 -4.38 -10.92 -11.71
CA ASN A 11 -5.81 -10.74 -11.95
C ASN A 11 -6.50 -9.76 -10.97
N LEU A 12 -5.75 -9.09 -10.09
CA LEU A 12 -6.34 -8.28 -9.03
C LEU A 12 -6.75 -6.87 -9.50
N PHE A 13 -5.83 -6.14 -10.14
CA PHE A 13 -6.15 -4.83 -10.71
C PHE A 13 -6.44 -4.96 -12.21
N PRO A 14 -7.32 -4.11 -12.78
CA PRO A 14 -7.57 -4.10 -14.22
C PRO A 14 -6.31 -3.90 -15.06
N ALA A 15 -6.38 -4.33 -16.32
CA ALA A 15 -5.29 -4.13 -17.27
C ALA A 15 -5.08 -2.63 -17.54
N GLY A 16 -3.82 -2.21 -17.71
CA GLY A 16 -3.47 -0.82 -18.04
C GLY A 16 -3.42 0.16 -16.86
N THR A 17 -3.62 -0.30 -15.62
CA THR A 17 -3.65 0.57 -14.44
C THR A 17 -2.30 0.79 -13.78
N ASP A 18 -1.27 0.02 -14.17
CA ASP A 18 0.06 0.05 -13.54
C ASP A 18 0.70 1.45 -13.55
N GLY A 19 0.56 2.18 -14.65
CA GLY A 19 1.10 3.54 -14.77
C GLY A 19 0.42 4.54 -13.83
N VAL A 20 -0.90 4.41 -13.64
CA VAL A 20 -1.66 5.25 -12.70
C VAL A 20 -1.26 4.90 -11.26
N LEU A 21 -1.23 3.61 -10.93
CA LEU A 21 -0.84 3.13 -9.61
C LEU A 21 0.58 3.58 -9.24
N GLY A 22 1.55 3.41 -10.13
CA GLY A 22 2.93 3.87 -9.91
C GLY A 22 3.03 5.38 -9.72
N LYS A 23 2.31 6.16 -10.52
CA LYS A 23 2.26 7.63 -10.39
C LYS A 23 1.69 8.06 -9.05
N GLU A 24 0.55 7.52 -8.64
CA GLU A 24 -0.09 7.88 -7.38
C GLU A 24 0.77 7.52 -6.17
N LEU A 25 1.35 6.32 -6.15
CA LEU A 25 2.20 5.86 -5.04
C LEU A 25 3.48 6.69 -4.89
N THR A 26 4.18 6.98 -6.00
CA THR A 26 5.40 7.81 -5.96
C THR A 26 5.09 9.21 -5.44
N MET A 27 3.97 9.81 -5.87
CA MET A 27 3.55 11.13 -5.40
C MET A 27 3.10 11.12 -3.93
N ALA A 28 2.44 10.05 -3.47
CA ALA A 28 2.06 9.89 -2.06
C ALA A 28 3.29 9.86 -1.14
N VAL A 29 4.36 9.15 -1.55
CA VAL A 29 5.61 9.14 -0.79
C VAL A 29 6.24 10.52 -0.71
N LEU A 30 6.28 11.27 -1.82
CA LEU A 30 6.83 12.64 -1.81
C LEU A 30 6.02 13.58 -0.90
N ARG A 31 4.69 13.49 -0.92
CA ARG A 31 3.82 14.22 0.02
C ARG A 31 4.12 13.85 1.46
N ALA A 32 4.31 12.57 1.75
CA ALA A 32 4.62 12.07 3.08
C ALA A 32 5.99 12.52 3.61
N GLU A 33 6.99 12.63 2.73
CA GLU A 33 8.31 13.22 3.02
C GLU A 33 8.28 14.76 3.17
N GLY A 34 7.13 15.40 2.93
CA GLY A 34 6.97 16.85 3.05
C GLY A 34 7.41 17.63 1.81
N VAL A 35 7.63 16.94 0.68
CA VAL A 35 8.00 17.58 -0.60
C VAL A 35 6.75 18.18 -1.24
N THR A 36 6.54 19.49 -1.06
CA THR A 36 5.36 20.22 -1.58
C THR A 36 5.51 20.66 -3.04
N SER A 37 6.74 20.73 -3.56
CA SER A 37 7.03 21.13 -4.93
C SER A 37 8.17 20.27 -5.50
N PRO A 38 7.87 19.06 -6.00
CA PRO A 38 8.89 18.13 -6.44
C PRO A 38 9.57 18.60 -7.73
N GLY A 39 10.84 18.99 -7.61
CA GLY A 39 11.72 19.23 -8.77
C GLY A 39 12.23 17.95 -9.45
N PRO A 40 13.01 18.08 -10.55
CA PRO A 40 13.50 16.95 -11.34
C PRO A 40 14.24 15.87 -10.54
N PHE A 41 14.99 16.26 -9.50
CA PHE A 41 15.66 15.32 -8.61
C PHE A 41 14.67 14.37 -7.90
N HIS A 42 13.53 14.87 -7.41
CA HIS A 42 12.53 14.03 -6.76
C HIS A 42 11.82 13.13 -7.79
N LEU A 43 11.42 13.73 -8.90
CA LEU A 43 10.61 13.07 -9.93
C LEU A 43 11.35 11.94 -10.65
N ASN A 44 12.65 12.11 -10.89
CA ASN A 44 13.45 11.12 -11.64
C ASN A 44 14.02 10.01 -10.74
N ASN A 45 14.01 10.19 -9.41
CA ASN A 45 14.62 9.25 -8.45
C ASN A 45 13.63 8.58 -7.50
N THR A 46 12.34 8.94 -7.54
CA THR A 46 11.30 8.25 -6.78
C THR A 46 10.63 7.26 -7.71
N ALA A 47 10.79 5.97 -7.45
CA ALA A 47 10.36 4.92 -8.39
C ALA A 47 9.39 3.94 -7.74
N ALA A 48 8.46 3.43 -8.56
CA ALA A 48 7.58 2.33 -8.19
C ALA A 48 7.76 1.16 -9.17
N PHE A 49 7.86 -0.06 -8.62
CA PHE A 49 7.97 -1.31 -9.35
C PHE A 49 6.70 -2.13 -9.10
N ILE A 50 5.96 -2.43 -10.15
CA ILE A 50 4.69 -3.17 -10.07
C ILE A 50 4.94 -4.63 -10.47
N HIS A 51 4.87 -5.52 -9.48
CA HIS A 51 5.07 -6.96 -9.62
C HIS A 51 3.71 -7.66 -9.68
N ARG A 52 3.26 -7.97 -10.91
CA ARG A 52 2.07 -8.80 -11.15
C ARG A 52 2.47 -10.27 -11.04
N MET A 53 2.05 -10.93 -9.97
CA MET A 53 2.41 -12.30 -9.67
C MET A 53 1.37 -13.28 -10.19
N ASP A 54 1.77 -14.54 -10.42
CA ASP A 54 0.79 -15.63 -10.54
C ASP A 54 -0.15 -15.62 -9.33
N PRO A 55 -1.50 -15.66 -9.50
CA PRO A 55 -2.43 -15.69 -8.38
C PRO A 55 -2.18 -16.80 -7.37
N HIS A 56 -1.65 -17.95 -7.81
CA HIS A 56 -1.27 -19.08 -6.97
C HIS A 56 0.13 -18.98 -6.38
N ALA A 57 0.85 -17.87 -6.61
CA ALA A 57 2.09 -17.54 -5.89
C ALA A 57 1.83 -16.64 -4.66
N VAL A 58 0.58 -16.20 -4.46
CA VAL A 58 0.17 -15.35 -3.34
C VAL A 58 -0.67 -16.17 -2.36
N HIS A 59 -0.07 -16.54 -1.23
CA HIS A 59 -0.72 -17.36 -0.21
C HIS A 59 -1.01 -16.57 1.06
N THR A 60 -2.06 -16.98 1.76
CA THR A 60 -2.24 -16.70 3.20
C THR A 60 -2.29 -18.05 3.92
N ALA A 61 -2.25 -18.04 5.25
CA ALA A 61 -2.44 -19.28 6.03
C ALA A 61 -3.78 -19.99 5.75
N ALA A 62 -4.77 -19.29 5.17
CA ALA A 62 -6.11 -19.81 4.91
C ALA A 62 -6.36 -20.24 3.45
N THR A 63 -5.58 -19.74 2.47
CA THR A 63 -5.81 -20.02 1.04
C THR A 63 -4.54 -19.85 0.22
N ASP A 64 -4.43 -20.64 -0.84
CA ASP A 64 -3.37 -20.62 -1.84
C ASP A 64 -3.61 -19.65 -3.02
N SER A 65 -4.69 -18.87 -2.98
CA SER A 65 -5.01 -17.84 -3.99
C SER A 65 -5.55 -16.59 -3.29
N ALA A 66 -4.69 -15.93 -2.51
CA ALA A 66 -5.07 -14.77 -1.71
C ALA A 66 -5.19 -13.48 -2.55
N ARG A 67 -6.22 -12.68 -2.27
CA ARG A 67 -6.42 -11.33 -2.85
C ARG A 67 -5.73 -10.27 -2.01
N THR A 68 -4.44 -10.44 -1.75
CA THR A 68 -3.65 -9.53 -0.91
C THR A 68 -2.68 -8.72 -1.75
N VAL A 69 -2.49 -7.45 -1.38
CA VAL A 69 -1.47 -6.57 -1.96
C VAL A 69 -0.42 -6.29 -0.90
N ARG A 70 0.85 -6.43 -1.25
CA ARG A 70 1.96 -5.96 -0.43
C ARG A 70 2.56 -4.73 -1.08
N VAL A 71 2.56 -3.61 -0.36
CA VAL A 71 3.32 -2.42 -0.75
C VAL A 71 4.48 -2.26 0.22
N GLN A 72 5.70 -2.28 -0.31
CA GLN A 72 6.92 -2.01 0.44
C GLN A 72 7.48 -0.67 0.00
N VAL A 73 7.69 0.22 0.97
CA VAL A 73 8.32 1.53 0.72
C VAL A 73 9.64 1.58 1.47
N ILE A 74 10.71 1.87 0.75
CA ILE A 74 12.04 2.13 1.30
C ILE A 74 12.32 3.62 1.11
N THR A 75 12.61 4.34 2.19
CA THR A 75 13.01 5.76 2.15
C THR A 75 14.38 5.95 2.80
N PRO A 76 15.08 7.07 2.53
CA PRO A 76 16.32 7.39 3.24
C PRO A 76 16.11 7.44 4.76
N PRO A 77 17.17 7.19 5.55
CA PRO A 77 17.10 7.36 7.00
C PRO A 77 16.55 8.75 7.36
N ALA A 78 15.63 8.79 8.32
CA ALA A 78 14.96 10.00 8.81
C ALA A 78 14.13 10.82 7.79
N ALA A 79 13.93 10.33 6.56
CA ALA A 79 13.11 11.03 5.56
C ALA A 79 11.63 11.14 5.95
N LEU A 80 11.12 10.20 6.73
CA LEU A 80 9.73 10.22 7.22
C LEU A 80 9.67 10.45 8.73
N THR A 81 8.88 11.45 9.12
CA THR A 81 8.42 11.60 10.51
C THR A 81 7.40 10.51 10.85
N ARG A 82 7.10 10.30 12.14
CA ARG A 82 6.04 9.33 12.53
C ARG A 82 4.66 9.71 12.01
N GLU A 83 4.38 11.00 11.87
CA GLU A 83 3.14 11.46 11.26
C GLU A 83 3.14 11.19 9.76
N GLY A 84 4.24 11.48 9.07
CA GLY A 84 4.44 11.16 7.65
C GLY A 84 4.27 9.68 7.35
N GLN A 85 4.83 8.80 8.19
CA GLN A 85 4.64 7.35 8.08
C GLN A 85 3.16 6.93 8.18
N ARG A 86 2.41 7.48 9.15
CA ARG A 86 0.99 7.15 9.31
C ARG A 86 0.14 7.64 8.14
N ARG A 87 0.37 8.88 7.70
CA ARG A 87 -0.30 9.42 6.51
C ARG A 87 0.00 8.58 5.28
N LEU A 88 1.26 8.20 5.08
CA LEU A 88 1.65 7.36 3.96
C LEU A 88 0.94 6.01 3.96
N VAL A 89 0.90 5.31 5.11
CA VAL A 89 0.20 4.02 5.21
C VAL A 89 -1.27 4.15 4.84
N LYS A 90 -1.94 5.19 5.37
CA LYS A 90 -3.35 5.47 5.05
C LYS A 90 -3.53 5.70 3.56
N GLU A 91 -2.78 6.63 2.99
CA GLU A 91 -2.92 7.06 1.60
C GLU A 91 -2.55 5.95 0.60
N VAL A 92 -1.49 5.19 0.86
CA VAL A 92 -1.13 4.00 0.05
C VAL A 92 -2.25 2.97 0.07
N THR A 93 -2.86 2.75 1.24
CA THR A 93 -3.98 1.81 1.35
C THR A 93 -5.16 2.29 0.53
N GLU A 94 -5.53 3.57 0.66
CA GLU A 94 -6.60 4.21 -0.12
C GLU A 94 -6.32 4.14 -1.62
N ILE A 95 -5.11 4.45 -2.09
CA ILE A 95 -4.73 4.35 -3.51
C ILE A 95 -4.94 2.92 -4.04
N VAL A 96 -4.55 1.91 -3.25
CA VAL A 96 -4.67 0.50 -3.64
C VAL A 96 -6.12 0.00 -3.62
N THR A 97 -6.94 0.45 -2.66
CA THR A 97 -8.33 -0.01 -2.50
C THR A 97 -9.35 0.80 -3.30
N GLU A 98 -9.20 2.12 -3.33
CA GLU A 98 -10.20 3.08 -3.79
C GLU A 98 -10.01 3.57 -5.22
N GLY A 99 -8.94 3.17 -5.92
CA GLY A 99 -8.66 3.60 -7.30
C GLY A 99 -9.75 3.24 -8.35
N GLY A 100 -10.96 2.84 -7.94
CA GLY A 100 -12.09 2.54 -8.82
C GLY A 100 -12.08 1.11 -9.34
N TRP A 101 -11.17 0.27 -8.83
CA TRP A 101 -10.85 -1.05 -9.39
C TRP A 101 -11.65 -2.22 -8.77
N GLY A 102 -12.66 -1.93 -7.95
CA GLY A 102 -13.52 -2.97 -7.35
C GLY A 102 -12.87 -3.81 -6.24
N LEU A 103 -11.76 -3.33 -5.66
CA LEU A 103 -11.17 -3.93 -4.47
C LEU A 103 -11.91 -3.41 -3.24
N ALA A 104 -12.92 -4.16 -2.80
CA ALA A 104 -13.46 -4.00 -1.45
C ALA A 104 -12.38 -4.40 -0.44
N GLY A 105 -11.47 -3.47 -0.13
CA GLY A 105 -10.47 -3.59 0.91
C GLY A 105 -10.79 -2.63 2.05
N THR A 106 -10.62 -3.10 3.29
CA THR A 106 -10.73 -2.25 4.48
C THR A 106 -9.32 -1.82 4.90
N ALA A 107 -9.07 -0.51 4.94
CA ALA A 107 -7.84 0.01 5.52
C ALA A 107 -7.88 -0.17 7.04
N PHE A 108 -6.92 -0.91 7.61
CA PHE A 108 -6.82 -1.08 9.05
C PHE A 108 -5.72 -0.18 9.61
N GLY A 109 -6.11 0.88 10.32
CA GLY A 109 -5.24 1.64 11.21
C GLY A 109 -5.17 0.99 12.60
N ARG A 110 -4.47 1.66 13.53
CA ARG A 110 -4.31 1.15 14.91
C ARG A 110 -5.64 0.97 15.63
N GLU A 111 -6.60 1.86 15.40
CA GLU A 111 -7.90 1.83 16.07
C GLU A 111 -8.74 0.67 15.54
N GLU A 112 -8.69 0.43 14.24
CA GLU A 112 -9.37 -0.69 13.60
C GLU A 112 -8.74 -2.04 13.99
N PHE A 113 -7.40 -2.11 14.12
CA PHE A 113 -6.73 -3.28 14.68
C PHE A 113 -7.09 -3.51 16.15
N ALA A 114 -7.15 -2.45 16.96
CA ALA A 114 -7.58 -2.55 18.36
C ALA A 114 -9.03 -3.02 18.47
N ALA A 115 -9.93 -2.53 17.62
CA ALA A 115 -11.32 -2.94 17.56
C ALA A 115 -11.47 -4.41 17.13
N LEU A 116 -10.70 -4.85 16.13
CA LEU A 116 -10.66 -6.27 15.72
C LEU A 116 -10.15 -7.17 16.86
N ALA A 117 -9.08 -6.77 17.54
CA ALA A 117 -8.53 -7.51 18.66
C ALA A 117 -9.55 -7.63 19.80
N ALA A 118 -10.26 -6.55 20.12
CA ALA A 118 -11.33 -6.56 21.13
C ALA A 118 -12.47 -7.51 20.75
N LYS A 119 -12.89 -7.49 19.47
CA LYS A 119 -13.95 -8.38 18.96
C LYS A 119 -13.54 -9.85 19.01
N ALA A 120 -12.28 -10.16 18.66
CA ALA A 120 -11.72 -11.50 18.75
C ALA A 120 -11.64 -12.00 20.21
N ALA A 121 -11.28 -11.13 21.15
CA ALA A 121 -11.25 -11.47 22.57
C ALA A 121 -12.66 -11.80 23.11
N ALA A 122 -13.67 -11.00 22.75
CA ALA A 122 -15.06 -11.23 23.14
C ALA A 122 -15.63 -12.55 22.59
N ALA A 123 -15.26 -12.93 21.36
CA ALA A 123 -15.71 -14.18 20.74
C ALA A 123 -15.12 -15.44 21.40
N ARG A 124 -13.93 -15.35 22.02
CA ARG A 124 -13.29 -16.45 22.76
C ARG A 124 -13.83 -16.65 24.18
N ALA A 125 -14.58 -15.67 24.70
CA ALA A 125 -15.17 -15.72 26.03
C ALA A 125 -16.61 -16.29 26.04
N LYS A 126 -17.14 -16.65 24.87
CA LYS A 126 -18.40 -17.39 24.68
C LYS A 126 -18.10 -18.84 24.36
#